data_AF-A0A538DA13-F1
#
_entry.id   AF-A0A538DA13-F1
#
_cell.length_a   1.000
_cell.length_b   1.000
_cell.length_c   1.000
_cell.angle_alpha   90.00
_cell.angle_beta   90.00
_cell.angle_gamma   90.00
#
_symmetry.space_group_name_H-M   'P 1'
#
loop_
_entity.id
_entity.type
_entity.pdbx_description
1 polymer ?
#
loop_
_entity_poly.entity_id
_entity_poly.type
_entity_poly.pdbx_seq_one_letter_code
_entity_poly.pdbx_strand_id
1 'polypeptide(L)' 'MILAEEQTLVVPARVTVVRVICRACEEEKPEQQADGYFGATVDGTLRLEDRHGWVTCRCGHRIELIRAGLVR' A
#
# COMPACT_ATOMS: atom_id res chain seq x y z
N MET A 1 2.09 -9.25 -20.01
CA MET A 1 1.89 -9.54 -18.58
C MET A 1 2.49 -8.36 -17.84
N ILE A 2 1.65 -7.38 -17.46
CA ILE A 2 2.12 -6.16 -16.80
C ILE A 2 2.31 -6.53 -15.33
N LEU A 3 3.56 -6.59 -14.88
CA LEU A 3 3.89 -6.64 -13.46
C LEU A 3 3.45 -5.30 -12.92
N ALA A 4 2.26 -5.23 -12.29
CA ALA A 4 1.87 -4.05 -11.53
C ALA A 4 3.01 -3.79 -10.54
N GLU A 5 3.60 -2.59 -10.58
CA GLU A 5 4.67 -2.22 -9.67
C GLU A 5 4.22 -2.53 -8.23
N GLU A 6 5.00 -3.38 -7.56
CA GLU A 6 4.65 -3.87 -6.23
C GLU A 6 4.87 -2.72 -5.26
N GLN A 7 3.77 -2.03 -4.91
CA GLN A 7 3.82 -0.91 -3.97
C GLN A 7 4.22 -1.43 -2.59
N THR A 8 5.31 -0.92 -2.03
CA THR A 8 5.77 -1.24 -0.68
C THR A 8 5.60 -0.04 0.27
N LEU A 9 4.97 -0.27 1.41
CA LEU A 9 4.83 0.69 2.50
C LEU A 9 5.75 0.29 3.67
N VAL A 10 6.74 1.14 3.94
CA VAL A 10 7.60 0.98 5.13
C VAL A 10 6.94 1.66 6.32
N VAL A 11 6.59 0.87 7.34
CA VAL A 11 5.87 1.33 8.54
C VAL A 11 6.82 1.45 9.74
N PRO A 12 6.72 2.49 10.58
CA PRO A 12 7.55 2.61 11.78
C PRO A 12 7.40 1.42 12.75
N ALA A 13 8.42 1.22 13.61
CA ALA A 13 8.56 0.04 14.45
C ALA A 13 7.33 -0.33 15.30
N ARG A 14 6.52 0.64 15.74
CA ARG A 14 5.33 0.40 16.59
C ARG A 14 3.99 0.63 15.89
N VAL A 15 3.99 0.94 14.59
CA VAL A 15 2.75 1.14 13.83
C VAL A 15 2.13 -0.22 13.52
N THR A 16 0.85 -0.38 13.86
CA THR A 16 0.09 -1.62 13.64
C THR A 16 -1.13 -1.44 12.74
N VAL A 17 -1.52 -0.19 12.51
CA VAL A 17 -2.60 0.20 11.61
C VAL A 17 -2.05 1.19 10.60
N VAL A 18 -2.41 1.00 9.34
CA VAL A 18 -2.00 1.86 8.24
C VAL A 18 -3.19 2.25 7.40
N ARG A 19 -3.10 3.45 6.83
CA ARG A 19 -3.96 3.91 5.76
C ARG A 19 -3.07 4.39 4.64
N VAL A 20 -3.26 3.85 3.44
CA VAL A 20 -2.40 4.16 2.28
C VAL A 20 -3.24 4.29 1.03
N ILE A 21 -2.78 5.14 0.12
CA ILE A 21 -3.36 5.31 -1.21
C ILE A 21 -2.70 4.28 -2.13
N CYS A 22 -3.51 3.51 -2.86
CA CYS A 22 -3.02 2.54 -3.83
C CYS A 22 -2.49 3.22 -5.10
N ARG A 23 -1.19 3.11 -5.35
CA ARG A 23 -0.52 3.69 -6.53
C ARG A 23 -0.96 3.04 -7.83
N ALA A 24 -1.13 1.72 -7.86
CA ALA A 24 -1.66 1.06 -9.06
C ALA A 24 -3.05 1.60 -9.46
N CYS A 25 -3.92 1.90 -8.49
CA CYS A 25 -5.20 2.56 -8.75
C CYS A 25 -5.07 4.00 -9.26
N GLU A 26 -4.01 4.71 -8.85
CA GLU A 26 -3.69 6.06 -9.30
C GLU A 26 -3.21 6.03 -10.76
N GLU A 27 -2.31 5.10 -11.08
CA GLU A 27 -1.69 4.91 -12.40
C GLU A 27 -2.66 4.34 -13.44
N GLU A 28 -3.64 3.55 -13.03
CA GLU A 28 -4.67 3.00 -13.93
C GLU A 28 -5.69 4.06 -14.39
N LYS A 29 -5.80 5.20 -13.69
CA LYS A 29 -6.79 6.26 -13.99
C LYS A 29 -6.17 7.65 -13.92
N PRO A 30 -5.11 7.92 -14.70
CA PRO A 30 -4.41 9.20 -14.67
C PRO A 30 -5.33 10.38 -15.04
N GLU A 31 -6.35 10.15 -15.88
CA GLU A 31 -7.32 11.16 -16.27
C GLU A 31 -8.17 11.69 -15.10
N GLN A 32 -8.37 10.88 -14.06
CA GLN A 32 -9.17 11.26 -12.88
C GLN A 32 -8.37 12.06 -11.86
N GLN A 33 -7.04 12.17 -12.01
CA GLN A 33 -6.19 12.95 -11.10
C GLN A 33 -6.53 14.44 -11.14
N ALA A 34 -6.91 14.96 -12.31
CA ALA A 34 -7.36 16.35 -12.46
C ALA A 34 -8.63 16.65 -11.63
N ASP A 35 -9.45 15.63 -11.37
CA ASP A 35 -10.65 15.71 -10.54
C ASP A 35 -10.38 15.43 -9.04
N GLY A 36 -9.10 15.32 -8.65
CA GLY A 36 -8.68 15.07 -7.27
C GLY A 36 -8.75 13.61 -6.84
N TYR A 37 -8.87 12.66 -7.78
CA TYR A 37 -8.75 11.25 -7.47
C TYR A 37 -7.27 10.83 -7.43
N PHE A 38 -6.83 10.33 -6.27
CA PHE A 38 -5.44 9.91 -6.07
C PHE A 38 -5.27 8.39 -6.04
N GLY A 39 -6.32 7.62 -6.28
CA GLY A 39 -6.30 6.15 -6.11
C GLY A 39 -7.21 5.67 -4.97
N ALA A 40 -7.39 4.35 -4.87
CA ALA A 40 -8.20 3.77 -3.81
C ALA A 40 -7.46 3.86 -2.46
N THR A 41 -8.12 4.40 -1.44
CA THR A 41 -7.64 4.31 -0.06
C THR A 41 -7.86 2.91 0.48
N VAL A 42 -6.84 2.34 1.10
CA VAL A 42 -6.89 1.04 1.77
C VAL A 42 -6.46 1.19 3.23
N ASP A 43 -7.23 0.58 4.11
CA ASP A 43 -6.90 0.40 5.51
C ASP A 43 -6.30 -0.99 5.70
N GLY A 44 -5.25 -1.08 6.53
CA GLY A 44 -4.50 -2.30 6.74
C GLY A 44 -3.98 -2.44 8.15
N THR A 45 -3.69 -3.68 8.54
CA THR A 45 -3.09 -4.00 9.83
C THR A 45 -1.83 -4.80 9.64
N LEU A 46 -0.77 -4.44 10.37
CA LEU A 46 0.44 -5.25 10.52
C LEU A 46 0.63 -5.51 12.01
N ARG A 47 0.48 -6.77 12.46
CA ARG A 47 0.62 -7.08 13.88
C ARG A 47 2.03 -6.75 14.35
N LEU A 48 2.21 -6.48 15.64
CA LEU A 48 3.48 -5.99 16.16
C LEU A 48 4.59 -7.04 16.02
N GLU A 49 4.21 -8.32 16.15
CA GLU A 49 5.05 -9.49 15.92
C GLU A 49 5.45 -9.69 14.45
N ASP A 50 4.64 -9.16 13.53
CA ASP A 50 4.86 -9.29 12.09
C ASP A 50 5.83 -8.21 11.60
N ARG A 51 6.85 -8.66 10.87
CA ARG A 51 7.82 -7.81 10.18
C ARG A 51 7.39 -7.43 8.78
N HIS A 52 6.52 -8.25 8.21
CA HIS A 52 6.11 -8.21 6.83
C HIS A 52 4.65 -8.65 6.72
N GLY A 53 3.89 -8.04 5.81
CA GLY A 53 2.50 -8.38 5.57
C GLY A 53 2.01 -7.79 4.25
N TRP A 54 0.74 -8.01 3.94
CA TRP A 54 0.12 -7.52 2.72
C TRP A 54 -1.26 -6.94 3.00
N VAL A 55 -1.63 -5.94 2.20
CA VAL A 55 -3.01 -5.46 2.14
C VAL A 55 -3.43 -5.44 0.68
N THR A 56 -4.73 -5.58 0.44
CA THR A 56 -5.30 -5.54 -0.90
C THR A 56 -6.32 -4.42 -0.99
N CYS A 57 -6.19 -3.55 -1.98
CA CYS A 57 -7.18 -2.51 -2.20
C CYS A 57 -8.47 -3.11 -2.78
N ARG A 58 -9.57 -2.34 -2.79
CA ARG A 58 -10.86 -2.80 -3.36
C ARG A 58 -10.82 -3.20 -4.84
N CYS A 59 -9.78 -2.78 -5.57
CA CYS A 59 -9.58 -3.11 -6.98
C CYS A 59 -8.73 -4.37 -7.18
N GLY A 60 -8.23 -4.99 -6.10
CA GLY A 60 -7.45 -6.23 -6.16
C GLY A 60 -5.93 -6.04 -6.20
N HIS A 61 -5.42 -4.81 -6.19
CA HIS A 61 -3.97 -4.55 -6.14
C HIS A 61 -3.40 -4.86 -4.76
N ARG A 62 -2.22 -5.47 -4.73
CA ARG A 62 -1.54 -5.88 -3.50
C ARG A 62 -0.48 -4.85 -3.13
N ILE A 63 -0.43 -4.50 -1.84
CA ILE A 63 0.54 -3.55 -1.27
C ILE A 63 1.28 -4.27 -0.15
N GLU A 64 2.61 -4.28 -0.26
CA GLU A 64 3.50 -4.86 0.73
C GLU A 64 3.63 -3.94 1.93
N LEU A 65 3.59 -4.49 3.14
CA LEU A 65 3.88 -3.77 4.38
C LEU A 65 5.20 -4.29 4.96
N ILE A 66 6.16 -3.40 5.21
CA ILE A 66 7.46 -3.75 5.82
C ILE A 66 7.67 -2.89 7.06
N ARG A 67 8.01 -3.51 8.20
CA ARG A 67 8.35 -2.77 9.43
C ARG A 67 9.78 -2.23 9.38
N ALA A 68 9.93 -0.92 9.58
CA ALA A 68 11.20 -0.20 9.69
C ALA A 68 12.01 -0.65 10.92
N GLY A 69 13.35 -0.58 10.80
CA GLY A 69 14.28 -1.00 11.86
C GLY A 69 14.81 -2.43 11.69
N LEU A 70 14.44 -3.08 10.59
CA LEU A 70 14.99 -4.36 10.13
C LEU A 70 15.37 -4.24 8.66
N VAL A 71 16.13 -3.19 8.35
CA VAL A 71 16.80 -3.10 7.06
C VAL A 71 17.82 -4.24 7.06
N ARG A 72 17.64 -5.18 6.12
CA ARG A 72 18.64 -6.22 5.86
C ARG A 72 19.93 -5.59 5.35
#